data_AF-A0AA35VRH9-F1
#
_entry.id   AF-A0AA35VRH9-F1
#
_cell.length_a   1.000
_cell.length_b   1.000
_cell.length_c   1.000
_cell.angle_alpha   90.00
_cell.angle_beta   90.00
_cell.angle_gamma   90.00
#
_symmetry.space_group_name_H-M   'P 1'
#
loop_
_entity.id
_entity.type
_entity.pdbx_description
1 polymer ?
#
loop_
_entity_poly.entity_id
_entity_poly.type
_entity_poly.pdbx_seq_one_letter_code
_entity_poly.pdbx_strand_id
1 'polypeptide(L)'
;MEESIASGTPMDKAGAYAVQDTGFRPATLQGGCYTNVVGLPLCRLMEMLEELGYPVPSDMPESVGGQCFGHCPFKGSEAEQK
;
A
#
# COMPACT_ATOMS: atom_id res chain seq x y z
N MET A 1 8.20 -20.19 4.48
CA MET A 1 7.28 -20.92 3.56
C MET A 1 6.46 -21.96 4.32
N GLU A 2 7.06 -22.96 4.96
CA GLU A 2 6.29 -23.97 5.73
C GLU A 2 5.48 -23.33 6.87
N GLU A 3 6.06 -22.36 7.58
CA GLU A 3 5.36 -21.58 8.62
C GLU A 3 4.15 -20.81 8.05
N SER A 4 4.31 -20.14 6.91
CA SER A 4 3.21 -19.43 6.24
C SER A 4 2.10 -20.38 5.79
N ILE A 5 2.45 -21.55 5.23
CA ILE A 5 1.48 -22.59 4.86
C ILE A 5 0.75 -23.10 6.10
N ALA A 6 1.49 -23.39 7.18
CA ALA A 6 0.92 -23.86 8.44
C ALA A 6 -0.01 -22.82 9.08
N SER A 7 0.26 -21.52 8.89
CA SER A 7 -0.62 -20.44 9.36
C SER A 7 -1.96 -20.37 8.63
N GLY A 8 -2.09 -20.98 7.44
CA GLY A 8 -3.28 -20.90 6.59
C GLY A 8 -3.44 -19.57 5.83
N THR A 9 -2.65 -18.54 6.15
CA THR A 9 -2.68 -17.21 5.52
C THR A 9 -2.69 -17.24 3.98
N PRO A 10 -1.90 -18.10 3.29
CA PRO A 10 -1.91 -18.19 1.83
C PRO A 10 -3.26 -18.55 1.21
N MET A 11 -4.09 -19.33 1.90
CA MET A 11 -5.31 -19.92 1.31
C MET A 11 -6.42 -18.89 1.05
N ASP A 12 -6.35 -17.74 1.71
CA ASP A 12 -7.30 -16.61 1.55
C ASP A 12 -6.71 -15.45 0.74
N LYS A 13 -5.59 -15.69 0.03
CA LYS A 13 -4.89 -14.64 -0.73
C LYS A 13 -4.75 -15.06 -2.19
N ALA A 14 -5.13 -14.15 -3.09
CA ALA A 14 -4.89 -14.35 -4.52
C ALA A 14 -3.39 -14.58 -4.77
N GLY A 15 -3.03 -15.67 -5.46
CA GLY A 15 -1.64 -16.06 -5.71
C GLY A 15 -0.93 -16.76 -4.53
N ALA A 16 -1.65 -17.08 -3.45
CA ALA A 16 -1.16 -17.86 -2.30
C ALA A 16 0.09 -17.27 -1.61
N TYR A 17 0.19 -15.94 -1.56
CA TYR A 17 1.14 -15.23 -0.70
C TYR A 17 0.56 -13.88 -0.27
N ALA A 18 1.08 -13.33 0.83
CA ALA A 18 0.81 -11.95 1.23
C ALA A 18 2.12 -11.18 1.30
N VAL A 19 2.17 -9.98 0.73
CA VAL A 19 3.38 -9.14 0.77
C VAL A 19 3.77 -8.71 2.20
N GLN A 20 2.80 -8.76 3.12
CA GLN A 20 2.95 -8.49 4.56
C GLN A 20 3.38 -9.72 5.38
N ASP A 21 3.42 -10.92 4.78
CA ASP A 21 3.81 -12.15 5.48
C ASP A 21 5.28 -12.05 5.93
N THR A 22 5.57 -12.36 7.18
CA THR A 22 6.93 -12.29 7.74
C THR A 22 7.75 -13.56 7.50
N GLY A 23 7.10 -14.70 7.28
CA GLY A 23 7.72 -16.02 7.09
C GLY A 23 7.86 -16.46 5.62
N PHE A 24 7.21 -15.77 4.68
CA PHE A 24 7.34 -16.04 3.24
C PHE A 24 7.11 -14.79 2.38
N ARG A 25 8.20 -14.23 1.84
CA ARG A 25 8.20 -13.00 1.02
C ARG A 25 8.83 -13.25 -0.36
N PRO A 26 8.13 -13.95 -1.26
CA PRO A 26 8.69 -14.34 -2.55
C PRO A 26 8.76 -13.19 -3.56
N ALA A 27 8.13 -12.05 -3.27
CA ALA A 27 7.98 -10.92 -4.18
C ALA A 27 8.64 -9.65 -3.63
N THR A 28 9.29 -8.91 -4.53
CA THR A 28 9.84 -7.57 -4.28
C THR A 28 9.05 -6.56 -5.10
N LEU A 29 8.70 -5.42 -4.49
CA LEU A 29 8.01 -4.34 -5.21
C LEU A 29 8.94 -3.74 -6.28
N GLN A 30 8.56 -3.85 -7.55
CA GLN A 30 9.26 -3.26 -8.69
C GLN A 30 8.34 -2.22 -9.34
N GLY A 31 8.27 -1.02 -8.75
CA GLY A 31 7.35 0.04 -9.19
C GLY A 31 5.97 0.00 -8.52
N GLY A 32 5.24 1.12 -8.61
CA GLY A 32 3.91 1.28 -8.02
C GLY A 32 3.93 1.57 -6.51
N CYS A 33 2.81 1.33 -5.83
CA CYS A 33 2.62 1.68 -4.42
C CYS A 33 2.31 0.44 -3.59
N TYR A 34 2.97 0.28 -2.45
CA TYR A 34 2.81 -0.89 -1.58
C TYR A 34 1.35 -1.10 -1.14
N THR A 35 0.64 -0.02 -0.83
CA THR A 35 -0.75 -0.08 -0.37
C THR A 35 -1.69 -0.61 -1.45
N ASN A 36 -1.38 -0.38 -2.73
CA ASN A 36 -2.09 -1.01 -3.84
C ASN A 36 -1.93 -2.54 -3.83
N VAL A 37 -0.74 -3.05 -3.52
CA VAL A 37 -0.48 -4.50 -3.41
C VAL A 37 -1.14 -5.10 -2.17
N VAL A 38 -1.18 -4.35 -1.07
CA VAL A 38 -1.93 -4.76 0.14
C VAL A 38 -3.43 -4.84 -0.11
N GLY A 39 -3.96 -4.01 -1.03
CA GLY A 39 -5.34 -4.07 -1.51
C GLY A 39 -6.11 -2.76 -1.50
N LEU A 40 -5.50 -1.64 -1.09
CA LEU A 40 -6.13 -0.32 -1.13
C LEU A 40 -5.12 0.75 -1.60
N PRO A 41 -5.25 1.29 -2.83
CA PRO A 41 -4.34 2.29 -3.36
C PRO A 41 -4.57 3.65 -2.70
N LEU A 42 -4.04 3.83 -1.49
CA LEU A 42 -4.33 5.00 -0.65
C LEU A 42 -4.01 6.33 -1.33
N CYS A 43 -2.94 6.44 -2.11
CA CYS A 43 -2.59 7.69 -2.81
C CYS A 43 -3.67 8.06 -3.83
N ARG A 44 -4.12 7.08 -4.62
CA ARG A 44 -5.19 7.30 -5.60
C ARG A 44 -6.53 7.58 -4.91
N LEU A 45 -6.80 6.91 -3.78
CA LEU A 45 -7.99 7.17 -3.00
C LEU A 45 -8.04 8.61 -2.49
N MET A 46 -6.93 9.13 -1.96
CA MET A 46 -6.87 10.52 -1.49
C MET A 46 -7.06 11.52 -2.64
N GLU A 47 -6.41 11.31 -3.78
CA GLU A 47 -6.63 12.14 -4.98
C GLU A 47 -8.13 12.17 -5.36
N MET A 48 -8.80 11.01 -5.36
CA MET A 48 -10.22 10.93 -5.67
C MET A 48 -11.10 11.62 -4.62
N LEU A 49 -10.72 11.55 -3.34
CA LEU A 49 -11.45 12.23 -2.26
C LEU A 49 -11.31 13.76 -2.39
N GLU A 50 -10.11 14.26 -2.68
CA GLU A 50 -9.87 15.68 -2.97
C GLU A 50 -10.65 16.15 -4.21
N GLU A 51 -10.65 15.38 -5.30
CA GLU A 51 -11.42 15.65 -6.52
C GLU A 51 -12.93 15.76 -6.25
N LEU A 52 -13.44 15.00 -5.28
CA LEU A 52 -14.83 15.03 -4.84
C LEU A 52 -15.13 16.10 -3.77
N GLY A 53 -14.12 16.88 -3.35
CA GLY A 53 -14.25 17.95 -2.36
C GLY A 53 -14.28 17.47 -0.91
N TYR A 54 -13.87 16.23 -0.63
CA TYR A 54 -13.71 15.74 0.74
C TYR A 54 -12.34 16.13 1.28
N PRO A 55 -12.26 16.64 2.53
CA PRO A 55 -10.99 16.93 3.16
C PRO A 55 -10.23 15.62 3.41
N VAL A 56 -8.97 15.57 3.00
CA VAL A 56 -8.07 14.46 3.31
C VAL A 56 -7.11 14.86 4.44
N PRO A 57 -6.81 13.96 5.39
CA PRO A 57 -5.83 14.24 6.44
C PRO A 57 -4.43 14.39 5.85
N SER A 58 -3.75 15.49 6.16
CA SER A 58 -2.36 15.74 5.74
C SER A 58 -1.32 14.93 6.54
N ASP A 59 -1.72 14.40 7.70
CA ASP A 59 -0.85 13.72 8.66
C ASP A 59 -1.37 12.31 8.93
N MET A 60 -0.93 11.36 8.10
CA MET A 60 -1.22 9.93 8.31
C MET A 60 -0.12 9.28 9.16
N PRO A 61 -0.46 8.36 10.07
CA PRO A 61 0.51 7.75 10.96
C PRO A 61 1.50 6.88 10.17
N GLU A 62 2.79 6.97 10.53
CA GLU A 62 3.90 6.21 9.91
C GLU A 62 3.67 4.68 9.89
N SER A 63 2.80 4.18 10.77
CA SER A 63 2.39 2.77 10.83
C SER A 63 1.68 2.29 9.55
N VAL A 64 1.11 3.21 8.75
CA VAL A 64 0.54 2.91 7.44
C VAL A 64 1.69 2.88 6.44
N GLY A 65 2.46 1.78 6.44
CA GLY A 65 3.62 1.62 5.56
C GLY A 65 3.29 2.00 4.10
N GLY A 66 4.00 3.00 3.57
CA GLY A 66 3.63 3.72 2.35
C GLY A 66 4.73 3.76 1.29
N GLN A 67 5.48 2.67 1.11
CA GLN A 67 6.55 2.64 0.12
C GLN A 67 5.95 2.66 -1.30
N CYS A 68 6.07 3.82 -1.97
CA CYS A 68 5.51 4.02 -3.30
C CYS A 68 6.56 4.68 -4.19
N PHE A 69 6.75 4.11 -5.38
CA PHE A 69 7.65 4.63 -6.40
C PHE A 69 7.05 5.89 -7.03
N GLY A 70 7.86 6.94 -7.21
CA GLY A 70 7.43 8.18 -7.89
C GLY A 70 6.70 9.22 -7.02
N HIS A 71 6.46 8.92 -5.74
CA HIS A 71 5.86 9.77 -4.67
C HIS A 71 4.33 9.81 -4.55
N CYS A 72 3.81 9.15 -3.51
CA CYS A 72 3.04 9.80 -2.42
C CYS A 72 2.93 8.78 -1.27
N PRO A 73 3.38 9.11 -0.05
CA PRO A 73 3.04 8.42 1.19
C PRO A 73 2.14 9.30 2.08
N PHE A 74 1.10 9.82 1.43
CA PHE A 74 -0.08 10.45 2.01
C PHE A 74 -0.09 11.98 2.26
N LYS A 75 0.71 12.73 1.48
CA LYS A 75 0.80 14.21 1.32
C LYS A 75 -0.07 15.12 2.24
N GLY A 76 0.53 16.17 2.83
CA GLY A 76 0.90 17.36 2.04
C GLY A 76 2.03 18.31 2.50
N SER A 77 2.88 18.71 1.53
CA SER A 77 3.29 20.11 1.24
C SER A 77 3.35 20.27 -0.29
N GLU A 78 2.97 21.45 -0.78
CA GLU A 78 2.68 21.82 -2.17
C GLU A 78 3.63 21.29 -3.27
N ALA A 79 3.11 21.23 -4.49
CA ALA A 79 3.83 21.01 -5.76
C ALA A 79 4.31 19.57 -6.03
N GLU A 80 3.91 19.02 -7.17
CA GLU A 80 4.58 19.30 -8.44
C GLU A 80 4.08 18.25 -9.43
N GLN A 81 3.41 18.70 -10.49
CA GLN A 81 3.46 18.13 -11.84
C GLN A 81 2.60 19.03 -12.74
N LYS A 82 3.26 20.08 -13.20
CA LYS A 82 2.97 20.76 -14.46
C LYS A 82 3.04 19.77 -15.62
#